data_AF-A0A094L552-F1
#
_entry.id   AF-A0A094L552-F1
#
_cell.length_a   1.000
_cell.length_b   1.000
_cell.length_c   1.000
_cell.angle_alpha   90.00
_cell.angle_beta   90.00
_cell.angle_gamma   90.00
#
_symmetry.space_group_name_H-M   'P 1'
#
loop_
_entity.id
_entity.type
_entity.pdbx_description
1 polymer ?
#
loop_
_entity_poly.entity_id
_entity_poly.type
_entity_poly.pdbx_seq_one_letter_code
_entity_poly.pdbx_strand_id
1 'polypeptide(L)' 'CHDSDGELHEFDSKWRNADCYDCFCSRDGIQCCSSFMTPVGYDEEKCVSIFNKETCTYKVVEKDDHSKECPIHEWVG' A
#
# COMPACT_ATOMS: atom_id res chain seq x y z
N CYS A 1 3.91 22.00 3.50
CA CYS A 1 2.51 21.53 3.32
C CYS A 1 2.02 20.93 4.62
N HIS A 2 0.78 21.20 5.03
CA HIS A 2 0.14 20.50 6.14
C HIS A 2 -0.56 19.24 5.61
N ASP A 3 -0.23 18.08 6.14
CA ASP A 3 -0.90 16.82 5.77
C ASP A 3 -2.21 16.61 6.54
N SER A 4 -2.88 15.49 6.29
CA SER A 4 -4.15 15.12 6.93
C SER A 4 -4.03 14.85 8.44
N ASP A 5 -2.82 14.54 8.91
CA ASP A 5 -2.51 14.32 10.33
C ASP A 5 -2.13 15.64 11.03
N GLY A 6 -2.03 16.73 10.27
CA GLY A 6 -1.71 18.08 10.75
C GLY A 6 -0.21 18.37 10.79
N GLU A 7 0.64 17.44 10.37
CA GLU A 7 2.09 17.61 10.37
C GLU A 7 2.52 18.58 9.26
N LEU A 8 3.49 19.44 9.57
CA LEU A 8 4.08 20.38 8.61
C LEU A 8 5.30 19.75 7.94
N HIS A 9 5.21 19.59 6.63
CA HIS A 9 6.31 19.11 5.78
C HIS A 9 6.91 20.26 4.96
N GLU A 10 8.24 20.29 4.83
CA GLU A 10 8.93 21.29 4.01
C GLU A 10 8.64 21.12 2.51
N PHE A 11 8.82 22.17 1.71
CA PHE A 11 8.78 22.01 0.26
C PHE A 11 9.91 21.08 -0.23
N ASP A 12 9.62 20.34 -1.29
CA ASP A 12 10.48 19.33 -1.90
C ASP A 12 10.79 18.12 -0.98
N SER A 13 10.08 18.00 0.14
CA SER A 13 10.18 16.85 1.05
C SER A 13 9.31 15.68 0.60
N LYS A 14 9.75 14.47 0.96
CA LYS A 14 9.04 13.20 0.75
C LYS A 14 8.89 12.48 2.08
N TRP A 15 7.73 11.89 2.31
CA TRP A 15 7.48 11.06 3.48
C TRP A 15 6.52 9.93 3.13
N ARG A 16 6.51 8.89 3.96
CA ARG A 16 5.48 7.85 3.91
C ARG A 16 4.57 8.01 5.13
N ASN A 17 3.27 8.08 4.91
CA ASN A 17 2.31 8.19 6.01
C ASN A 17 1.96 6.81 6.61
N ALA A 18 1.18 6.83 7.70
CA ALA A 18 0.76 5.62 8.41
C ALA A 18 -0.16 4.69 7.60
N ASP A 19 -0.76 5.21 6.52
CA ASP A 19 -1.63 4.46 5.61
C ASP A 19 -0.90 3.95 4.35
N CYS A 20 0.45 3.95 4.38
CA CYS A 20 1.28 3.44 3.29
C CYS A 20 1.11 4.22 1.97
N TYR A 21 1.09 5.54 2.06
CA TYR A 21 1.20 6.43 0.90
C TYR A 21 2.52 7.16 0.90
N ASP A 22 3.20 7.13 -0.24
CA ASP A 22 4.35 7.97 -0.53
C ASP A 22 3.86 9.35 -0.96
N CYS A 23 4.11 10.32 -0.09
CA CYS A 23 3.70 11.69 -0.27
C CYS A 23 4.89 12.58 -0.62
N PHE A 24 4.61 13.60 -1.43
CA PHE A 24 5.55 14.63 -1.82
C PHE A 24 4.89 16.00 -1.68
N CYS A 25 5.57 16.92 -1.00
CA CYS A 25 5.12 18.30 -0.86
C CYS A 25 5.82 19.17 -1.90
N SER A 26 5.09 19.58 -2.92
CA SER A 26 5.55 20.55 -3.91
C SER A 26 4.93 21.93 -3.66
N ARG A 27 5.29 22.90 -4.50
CA ARG A 27 4.65 24.24 -4.50
C ARG A 27 3.19 24.19 -4.94
N ASP A 28 2.79 23.16 -5.68
CA ASP A 28 1.42 22.97 -6.18
C ASP A 28 0.52 22.23 -5.16
N GLY A 29 1.11 21.68 -4.10
CA GLY A 29 0.39 21.00 -3.03
C GLY A 29 1.04 19.67 -2.61
N ILE A 30 0.26 18.83 -1.95
CA ILE A 30 0.66 17.47 -1.58
C ILE A 30 0.16 16.51 -2.65
N GLN A 31 1.06 15.69 -3.19
CA GLN A 31 0.72 14.53 -4.00
C GLN A 31 1.08 13.27 -3.24
N CYS A 32 0.15 12.32 -3.12
CA CYS A 32 0.37 11.04 -2.48
C CYS A 32 0.00 9.89 -3.43
N CYS A 33 0.84 8.87 -3.47
CA CYS A 33 0.61 7.63 -4.23
C CYS A 33 0.68 6.44 -3.27
N SER A 34 -0.08 5.37 -3.52
CA SER A 34 0.03 4.13 -2.75
C SER A 34 1.46 3.60 -2.85
N SER A 35 2.06 3.25 -1.71
CA SER A 35 3.40 2.65 -1.66
C SER A 35 3.36 1.13 -1.82
N PHE A 36 2.18 0.58 -2.09
CA PHE A 36 1.91 -0.85 -2.17
C PHE A 36 1.23 -1.19 -3.48
N MET A 37 1.49 -2.41 -3.96
CA MET A 37 0.76 -2.96 -5.09
C MET A 37 -0.39 -3.82 -4.57
N THR A 38 -1.55 -3.73 -5.23
CA THR A 38 -2.72 -4.54 -4.92
C THR A 38 -2.74 -5.76 -5.86
N PRO A 39 -2.81 -6.99 -5.33
CA PRO A 39 -2.93 -8.19 -6.16
C PRO A 39 -4.36 -8.26 -6.71
N VAL A 40 -4.50 -8.48 -8.01
CA VAL A 40 -5.80 -8.57 -8.69
C VAL A 40 -5.99 -9.86 -9.47
N GLY A 41 -4.92 -10.58 -9.76
CA GLY A 41 -4.97 -11.85 -10.48
C GLY A 41 -4.57 -13.02 -9.59
N TYR A 42 -5.50 -13.55 -8.79
CA TYR A 42 -5.32 -14.79 -8.02
C TYR A 42 -6.65 -15.55 -7.90
N ASP A 43 -6.61 -16.80 -7.43
CA ASP A 43 -7.82 -17.60 -7.19
C ASP A 43 -8.59 -17.05 -5.97
N GLU A 44 -9.50 -16.10 -6.19
CA GLU A 44 -10.32 -15.50 -5.13
C GLU A 44 -11.29 -16.49 -4.47
N GLU A 45 -11.55 -17.66 -5.08
CA GLU A 45 -12.38 -18.69 -4.45
C GLU A 45 -11.60 -19.41 -3.34
N LYS A 46 -10.35 -19.79 -3.61
CA LYS A 46 -9.50 -20.53 -2.67
C LYS A 46 -8.58 -19.67 -1.82
N CYS A 47 -8.32 -18.44 -2.22
CA CYS A 47 -7.30 -17.59 -1.60
C CYS A 47 -7.86 -16.24 -1.14
N VAL A 48 -7.15 -15.62 -0.20
CA VAL A 48 -7.46 -14.31 0.36
C VAL A 48 -6.21 -13.44 0.39
N SER A 49 -6.38 -12.14 0.14
CA SER A 49 -5.31 -11.16 0.28
C SER A 49 -5.33 -10.54 1.67
N ILE A 50 -4.16 -10.43 2.30
CA ILE A 50 -3.97 -9.88 3.64
C ILE A 50 -2.94 -8.75 3.51
N PHE A 51 -3.33 -7.54 3.92
CA PHE A 51 -2.45 -6.39 3.92
C PHE A 51 -1.61 -6.34 5.20
N ASN A 52 -0.28 -6.28 5.06
CA ASN A 52 0.64 -6.01 6.14
C ASN A 52 0.97 -4.51 6.16
N LYS A 53 0.48 -3.81 7.20
CA LYS A 53 0.72 -2.37 7.39
C LYS A 53 2.17 -2.04 7.76
N GLU A 54 2.90 -2.94 8.42
CA GLU A 54 4.30 -2.69 8.81
C GLU A 54 5.22 -2.66 7.59
N THR A 55 4.97 -3.54 6.62
CA THR A 55 5.75 -3.64 5.39
C THR A 55 5.12 -2.92 4.21
N CYS A 56 3.88 -2.44 4.36
CA CYS A 56 3.07 -1.86 3.28
C CYS A 56 2.98 -2.80 2.07
N THR A 57 2.62 -4.07 2.27
CA THR A 57 2.51 -5.06 1.20
C THR A 57 1.33 -6.00 1.40
N TYR A 58 0.79 -6.53 0.31
CA TYR A 58 -0.15 -7.64 0.36
C TYR A 58 0.57 -8.98 0.31
N LYS A 59 0.03 -9.94 1.06
CA LYS A 59 0.27 -11.38 0.86
C LYS A 59 -1.03 -12.02 0.41
N VAL A 60 -0.96 -12.98 -0.50
CA VAL A 60 -2.12 -13.80 -0.88
C VAL A 60 -1.86 -15.21 -0.39
N VAL A 61 -2.78 -15.73 0.42
CA VAL A 61 -2.67 -17.03 1.09
C VAL A 61 -3.94 -17.85 0.89
N GLU A 62 -3.87 -19.17 1.08
CA GLU A 62 -5.05 -20.04 1.05
C GLU A 62 -6.02 -19.64 2.18
N LYS A 63 -7.33 -19.69 1.92
CA LYS A 63 -8.35 -19.39 2.94
C LYS A 63 -8.38 -20.42 4.07
N ASP A 64 -8.17 -21.69 3.75
CA ASP A 64 -8.22 -22.78 4.72
C ASP A 64 -6.93 -22.87 5.56
N ASP A 65 -5.81 -22.40 5.01
CA ASP A 65 -4.48 -22.46 5.62
C ASP A 65 -3.67 -21.20 5.27
N HIS A 66 -3.81 -20.16 6.09
CA HIS A 66 -3.12 -18.88 5.91
C HIS A 66 -1.58 -18.97 5.95
N SER A 67 -0.99 -20.13 6.25
CA SER A 67 0.46 -20.34 6.18
C SER A 67 0.98 -20.62 4.77
N LYS A 68 0.10 -20.99 3.83
CA LYS A 68 0.45 -21.28 2.44
C LYS A 68 0.16 -20.11 1.53
N GLU A 69 1.16 -19.68 0.78
CA GLU A 69 1.00 -18.61 -0.21
C GLU A 69 0.34 -19.13 -1.50
N CYS A 70 -0.53 -18.31 -2.07
CA CYS A 70 -1.15 -18.59 -3.36
C CYS A 70 -0.37 -17.90 -4.50
N PRO A 71 -0.35 -18.50 -5.70
CA PRO A 71 0.23 -17.86 -6.87
C PRO A 71 -0.56 -16.60 -7.25
N ILE A 72 0.17 -15.56 -7.63
CA ILE A 72 -0.38 -14.28 -8.10
C ILE A 72 0.12 -14.05 -9.52
N HIS A 73 -0.78 -13.67 -10.40
CA HIS A 73 -0.51 -13.47 -11.82
C HIS A 73 -0.50 -11.99 -12.21
N GLU A 74 -1.25 -11.14 -11.49
CA GLU A 74 -1.40 -9.72 -11.82
C GLU A 74 -1.43 -8.84 -10.57
N TRP A 75 -0.82 -7.67 -10.70
CA TRP A 75 -0.74 -6.62 -9.69
C TRP A 75 -1.08 -5.25 -10.30
N VAL A 76 -1.67 -4.36 -9.51
CA VAL A 76 -1.95 -2.96 -9.89
C VAL A 76 -1.39 -2.02 -8.81
N GLY A 77 -0.78 -0.90 -9.21
CA GLY A 77 -0.20 0.12 -8.34
C GLY A 77 -0.02 1.45 -9.04
#